data_AF-M6U9C5-F1
#
_entry.id   AF-M6U9C5-F1
#
_cell.length_a   1.000
_cell.length_b   1.000
_cell.length_c   1.000
_cell.angle_alpha   90.00
_cell.angle_beta   90.00
_cell.angle_gamma   90.00
#
_symmetry.space_group_name_H-M   'P 1'
#
loop_
_entity.id
_entity.type
_entity.pdbx_description
1 polymer ?
#
loop_
_entity_poly.entity_id
_entity_poly.type
_entity_poly.pdbx_seq_one_letter_code
_entity_poly.pdbx_strand_id
1 'polypeptide(L)'
;MEKKVGRPRGDNYEKNLAIRLKSNTNIQPTKVNEHLIHLAKSFFNQINSEQIEGRKPVYNYDQLNQIRDGVLLRPSWRIPISQLRNASYGTSLISAIHTIRIDELSKFAKLNKNKGLWFRTENEDDEITDEIQEKIKKCSQYFDKMGDLVEGWINRDHFSSVFEMMIRDTLTFDSISFYLVYNSLGKLVEIKYVDPATIFRVEKNKGYKGDKSISFVQIIDDRVVEVFNENEILLLHKNHISDVSMRGFGFSPLEACILDLIGVIRSLKFNRDTFTRQHPPGFMSFVGDATQEVIDSIQLQYREMISGIDDSHTIPILGTSAGEIKWTPLNIPNDMVFKELMQWCVSFVIMSHGMDQSELGLRLTGSSLFGESNQVEKSKFSLNRSCFSLLTYFEMSFNKIRQLREDFSGIVCEFVGTDPEDEKDQLDKNKDEVSNWRLIDELRIEQDKPTIAQTLADLYGVSEEEYKMAGAVILNPIFQQNLQMIKQTGQNNEDPNLEYSDKELEEEKDPDLVF
;
A
#
# COMPACT_ATOMS: atom_id res chain seq x y z
N MET A 1 44.93 -35.71 -21.98
CA MET A 1 44.78 -35.73 -20.50
C MET A 1 46.13 -35.39 -19.90
N GLU A 2 46.31 -34.17 -19.40
CA GLU A 2 47.43 -33.83 -18.51
C GLU A 2 46.89 -32.92 -17.40
N LYS A 3 46.94 -33.41 -16.15
CA LYS A 3 46.52 -32.66 -14.97
C LYS A 3 47.58 -31.62 -14.65
N LYS A 4 47.24 -30.34 -14.70
CA LYS A 4 48.09 -29.26 -14.17
C LYS A 4 48.28 -29.48 -12.67
N VAL A 5 49.52 -29.77 -12.28
CA VAL A 5 49.93 -29.95 -10.88
C VAL A 5 50.03 -28.57 -10.24
N GLY A 6 49.11 -28.26 -9.32
CA GLY A 6 49.16 -27.07 -8.49
C GLY A 6 50.33 -27.11 -7.51
N ARG A 7 50.79 -25.93 -7.07
CA ARG A 7 51.92 -25.77 -6.13
C ARG A 7 51.82 -26.72 -4.92
N PRO A 8 52.95 -27.27 -4.44
CA PRO A 8 52.96 -28.15 -3.29
C PRO A 8 52.44 -27.43 -2.03
N ARG A 9 51.60 -28.12 -1.27
CA ARG A 9 51.05 -27.64 0.00
C ARG A 9 52.17 -27.61 1.04
N GLY A 10 52.33 -26.49 1.75
CA GLY A 10 53.35 -26.37 2.80
C GLY A 10 53.05 -27.24 4.02
N ASP A 11 54.08 -27.56 4.79
CA ASP A 11 54.07 -28.56 5.89
C ASP A 11 53.00 -28.34 6.98
N ASN A 12 52.48 -27.11 7.10
CA ASN A 12 51.46 -26.76 8.09
C ASN A 12 50.04 -26.63 7.50
N TYR A 13 49.79 -27.07 6.26
CA TYR A 13 48.51 -26.89 5.58
C TYR A 13 47.34 -27.55 6.32
N GLU A 14 47.49 -28.81 6.75
CA GLU A 14 46.41 -29.54 7.44
C GLU A 14 46.13 -28.97 8.83
N LYS A 15 47.17 -28.50 9.52
CA LYS A 15 47.06 -27.82 10.82
C LYS A 15 46.32 -26.48 10.69
N ASN A 16 46.64 -25.70 9.65
CA ASN A 16 45.97 -24.43 9.35
C ASN A 16 44.53 -24.63 8.85
N LEU A 17 44.26 -25.72 8.12
CA LEU A 17 42.92 -26.11 7.69
C LEU A 17 42.05 -26.49 8.90
N ALA A 18 42.60 -27.26 9.84
CA ALA A 18 41.91 -27.65 11.07
C ALA A 18 41.62 -26.45 11.99
N ILE A 19 42.52 -25.46 12.04
CA ILE A 19 42.31 -24.20 12.79
C ILE A 19 41.18 -23.37 12.15
N ARG A 20 41.11 -23.29 10.82
CA ARG A 20 40.03 -22.60 10.09
C ARG A 20 38.68 -23.31 10.20
N LEU A 21 38.67 -24.64 10.31
CA LEU A 21 37.44 -25.41 10.51
C LEU A 21 36.94 -25.31 11.96
N LYS A 22 37.83 -25.20 12.95
CA LYS A 22 37.47 -24.98 14.36
C LYS A 22 36.95 -23.57 14.66
N SER A 23 37.35 -22.55 13.91
CA SER A 23 36.83 -21.19 14.07
C SER A 23 35.40 -20.99 13.56
N ASN A 24 34.79 -22.02 12.94
CA ASN A 24 33.44 -21.96 12.37
C ASN A 24 32.37 -22.63 13.24
N THR A 25 32.68 -23.02 14.47
CA THR A 25 31.69 -23.65 15.36
C THR A 25 31.63 -22.94 16.70
N ASN A 26 30.40 -22.57 17.07
CA ASN A 26 29.93 -21.97 18.33
C ASN A 26 30.12 -20.46 18.49
N ILE A 27 29.28 -19.72 17.77
CA ILE A 27 28.64 -18.53 18.32
C ILE A 27 27.16 -18.91 18.44
N GLN A 28 26.63 -19.01 19.66
CA GLN A 28 25.17 -19.02 19.83
C GLN A 28 24.69 -17.59 19.60
N PRO A 29 23.91 -17.31 18.55
CA PRO A 29 23.40 -15.98 18.27
C PRO A 29 22.15 -15.78 19.11
N THR A 30 22.31 -15.13 20.26
CA THR A 30 21.21 -14.70 21.09
C THR A 30 20.42 -13.59 20.37
N LYS A 31 19.22 -13.96 19.91
CA LYS A 31 18.07 -13.11 19.55
C LYS A 31 18.36 -11.81 18.76
N VAL A 32 19.12 -11.91 17.68
CA VAL A 32 18.89 -11.05 16.53
C VAL A 32 18.03 -11.85 15.56
N ASN A 33 17.05 -11.24 14.89
CA ASN A 33 16.20 -11.92 13.92
C ASN A 33 17.08 -12.35 12.72
N GLU A 34 17.79 -13.47 12.86
CA GLU A 34 18.76 -14.00 11.90
C GLU A 34 18.14 -14.14 10.51
N HIS A 35 16.83 -14.40 10.50
CA HIS A 35 15.99 -14.40 9.31
C HIS A 35 16.05 -13.07 8.55
N LEU A 36 15.90 -11.93 9.22
CA LEU A 36 15.97 -10.60 8.56
C LEU A 36 17.37 -10.31 8.01
N ILE A 37 18.42 -10.77 8.67
CA ILE A 37 19.80 -10.62 8.19
C ILE A 37 20.08 -11.54 7.01
N HIS A 38 19.62 -12.79 7.08
CA HIS A 38 19.75 -13.76 6.00
C HIS A 38 18.98 -13.28 4.76
N LEU A 39 17.77 -12.76 4.94
CA LEU A 39 16.98 -12.10 3.90
C LEU A 39 17.78 -10.94 3.29
N ALA A 40 18.25 -10.00 4.11
CA ALA A 40 19.04 -8.85 3.63
C ALA A 40 20.36 -9.26 2.95
N LYS A 41 21.02 -10.34 3.35
CA LYS A 41 22.25 -10.84 2.70
C LYS A 41 21.93 -11.56 1.39
N SER A 42 20.92 -12.43 1.37
CA SER A 42 20.46 -13.13 0.17
C SER A 42 20.04 -12.15 -0.91
N PHE A 43 19.38 -11.07 -0.50
CA PHE A 43 18.92 -9.99 -1.37
C PHE A 43 20.06 -9.14 -1.92
N PHE A 44 21.03 -8.74 -1.09
CA PHE A 44 22.20 -8.01 -1.58
C PHE A 44 23.03 -8.85 -2.56
N ASN A 45 23.11 -10.17 -2.36
CA ASN A 45 23.76 -11.05 -3.32
C ASN A 45 22.99 -11.15 -4.67
N GLN A 46 21.69 -10.89 -4.68
CA GLN A 46 20.89 -10.80 -5.92
C GLN A 46 21.07 -9.45 -6.63
N ILE A 47 21.26 -8.35 -5.89
CA ILE A 47 21.38 -6.99 -6.47
C ILE A 47 22.82 -6.57 -6.78
N ASN A 48 23.79 -6.92 -5.93
CA ASN A 48 25.21 -6.51 -6.07
C ASN A 48 26.08 -7.51 -6.83
N SER A 49 25.52 -8.40 -7.64
CA SER A 49 26.39 -9.09 -8.60
C SER A 49 26.81 -8.07 -9.66
N GLU A 50 28.06 -7.64 -9.68
CA GLU A 50 28.69 -6.78 -10.72
C GLU A 50 28.70 -7.45 -12.13
N GLN A 51 27.77 -8.37 -12.41
CA GLN A 51 27.70 -9.23 -13.59
C GLN A 51 26.27 -9.28 -14.17
N ILE A 52 25.50 -8.20 -14.04
CA ILE A 52 24.09 -8.14 -14.50
C ILE A 52 23.98 -7.99 -16.04
N GLU A 53 25.05 -7.63 -16.75
CA GLU A 53 25.07 -7.79 -18.21
C GLU A 53 25.34 -9.26 -18.60
N GLY A 54 24.28 -9.98 -18.97
CA GLY A 54 24.38 -11.20 -19.78
C GLY A 54 24.26 -12.55 -19.08
N ARG A 55 23.97 -12.62 -17.77
CA ARG A 55 23.64 -13.91 -17.14
C ARG A 55 22.17 -14.24 -17.31
N LYS A 56 21.91 -15.40 -17.94
CA LYS A 56 20.58 -16.01 -17.95
C LYS A 56 20.13 -16.25 -16.49
N PRO A 57 18.87 -15.95 -16.14
CA PRO A 57 18.33 -16.27 -14.82
C PRO A 57 18.62 -17.73 -14.46
N VAL A 58 19.29 -17.97 -13.33
CA VAL A 58 19.61 -19.33 -12.89
C VAL A 58 18.38 -19.90 -12.19
N TYR A 59 17.51 -20.50 -12.98
CA TYR A 59 16.41 -21.33 -12.48
C TYR A 59 16.95 -22.66 -11.95
N ASN A 60 16.31 -23.18 -10.90
CA ASN A 60 16.58 -24.54 -10.44
C ASN A 60 16.15 -25.56 -11.51
N TYR A 61 16.65 -26.80 -11.40
CA TYR A 61 16.31 -27.88 -12.35
C TYR A 61 14.79 -28.07 -12.50
N ASP A 62 14.06 -28.03 -11.38
CA ASP A 62 12.60 -28.18 -11.36
C ASP A 62 11.89 -27.00 -12.03
N GLN A 63 12.37 -25.78 -11.81
CA GLN A 63 11.83 -24.57 -12.44
C GLN A 63 12.09 -24.56 -13.95
N LEU A 64 13.27 -25.01 -14.39
CA LEU A 64 13.55 -25.19 -15.82
C LEU A 64 12.60 -26.21 -16.46
N ASN A 65 12.30 -27.31 -15.75
CA ASN A 65 11.32 -28.27 -16.21
C ASN A 65 9.90 -27.67 -16.28
N GLN A 66 9.49 -26.87 -15.30
CA GLN A 66 8.19 -26.18 -15.31
C GLN A 66 8.07 -25.20 -16.49
N ILE A 67 9.12 -24.41 -16.77
CA ILE A 67 9.17 -23.53 -17.95
C ILE A 67 9.10 -24.35 -19.25
N ARG A 68 9.84 -25.48 -19.29
CA ARG A 68 9.77 -26.41 -20.42
C ARG A 68 8.37 -27.02 -20.57
N ASP A 69 7.64 -27.21 -19.47
CA ASP A 69 6.27 -27.71 -19.46
C ASP A 69 5.24 -26.61 -19.75
N GLY A 70 5.66 -25.34 -19.91
CA GLY A 70 4.82 -24.22 -20.36
C GLY A 70 4.39 -23.23 -19.27
N VAL A 71 4.89 -23.38 -18.05
CA VAL A 71 4.56 -22.50 -16.93
C VAL A 71 5.33 -21.18 -17.02
N LEU A 72 4.60 -20.07 -16.86
CA LEU A 72 5.17 -18.73 -16.74
C LEU A 72 5.61 -18.49 -15.29
N LEU A 73 6.89 -18.74 -15.03
CA LEU A 73 7.49 -18.44 -13.73
C LEU A 73 7.93 -16.99 -13.62
N ARG A 74 7.85 -16.44 -12.42
CA ARG A 74 8.38 -15.11 -12.10
C ARG A 74 9.89 -15.10 -12.40
N PRO A 75 10.43 -14.02 -12.99
CA PRO A 75 11.85 -13.94 -13.29
C PRO A 75 12.73 -14.09 -12.03
N SER A 76 13.84 -14.85 -12.11
CA SER A 76 14.63 -15.23 -10.92
C SER A 76 15.40 -14.07 -10.26
N TRP A 77 15.71 -13.02 -11.02
CA TRP A 77 16.32 -11.76 -10.55
C TRP A 77 15.36 -10.89 -9.75
N ARG A 78 14.05 -11.15 -9.86
CA ARG A 78 13.01 -10.47 -9.10
C ARG A 78 12.91 -11.10 -7.71
N ILE A 79 12.47 -10.31 -6.73
CA ILE A 79 12.38 -10.75 -5.33
C ILE A 79 11.43 -11.95 -5.22
N PRO A 80 11.84 -13.07 -4.62
CA PRO A 80 10.94 -14.21 -4.42
C PRO A 80 9.75 -13.84 -3.53
N ILE A 81 8.56 -14.35 -3.85
CA ILE A 81 7.33 -14.05 -3.09
C ILE A 81 7.45 -14.49 -1.62
N SER A 82 8.16 -15.58 -1.35
CA SER A 82 8.46 -16.03 0.01
C SER A 82 9.23 -14.99 0.83
N GLN A 83 10.16 -14.25 0.21
CA GLN A 83 10.88 -13.18 0.89
C GLN A 83 9.99 -11.97 1.16
N LEU A 84 9.12 -11.61 0.21
CA LEU A 84 8.13 -10.54 0.39
C LEU A 84 7.17 -10.87 1.54
N ARG A 85 6.67 -12.12 1.62
CA ARG A 85 5.85 -12.58 2.75
C ARG A 85 6.58 -12.50 4.08
N ASN A 86 7.82 -12.98 4.11
CA ASN A 86 8.64 -12.90 5.31
C ASN A 86 8.91 -11.45 5.74
N ALA A 87 9.10 -10.52 4.80
CA ALA A 87 9.25 -9.10 5.10
C ALA A 87 7.95 -8.49 5.65
N SER A 88 6.80 -8.87 5.09
CA SER A 88 5.45 -8.44 5.50
C SER A 88 5.13 -8.84 6.94
N TYR A 89 5.33 -10.11 7.29
CA TYR A 89 5.03 -10.61 8.64
C TYR A 89 6.17 -10.41 9.65
N GLY A 90 7.42 -10.38 9.19
CA GLY A 90 8.60 -10.34 10.04
C GLY A 90 9.03 -8.95 10.48
N THR A 91 8.52 -7.89 9.84
CA THR A 91 8.92 -6.51 10.14
C THR A 91 7.78 -5.72 10.77
N SER A 92 8.06 -5.10 11.93
CA SER A 92 7.05 -4.33 12.67
C SER A 92 6.49 -3.15 11.87
N LEU A 93 7.31 -2.51 11.03
CA LEU A 93 6.89 -1.37 10.20
C LEU A 93 5.86 -1.77 9.13
N ILE A 94 6.17 -2.78 8.32
CA ILE A 94 5.27 -3.24 7.26
C ILE A 94 4.01 -3.87 7.84
N SER A 95 4.15 -4.66 8.92
CA SER A 95 2.99 -5.22 9.60
C SER A 95 2.07 -4.12 10.14
N ALA A 96 2.61 -3.03 10.70
CA ALA A 96 1.79 -1.91 11.16
C ALA A 96 1.07 -1.21 10.00
N ILE A 97 1.77 -0.95 8.90
CA ILE A 97 1.19 -0.38 7.67
C ILE A 97 0.03 -1.24 7.15
N HIS A 98 0.24 -2.55 7.02
CA HIS A 98 -0.79 -3.47 6.54
C HIS A 98 -1.99 -3.53 7.50
N THR A 99 -1.76 -3.61 8.81
CA THR A 99 -2.84 -3.64 9.80
C THR A 99 -3.69 -2.37 9.75
N ILE A 100 -3.08 -1.18 9.72
CA ILE A 100 -3.83 0.08 9.65
C ILE A 100 -4.65 0.16 8.36
N ARG A 101 -4.05 -0.22 7.23
CA ARG A 101 -4.77 -0.24 5.94
C ARG A 101 -5.94 -1.21 5.94
N ILE A 102 -5.79 -2.37 6.59
CA ILE A 102 -6.88 -3.33 6.77
C ILE A 102 -7.98 -2.73 7.67
N ASP A 103 -7.63 -2.14 8.80
CA ASP A 103 -8.60 -1.56 9.74
C ASP A 103 -9.38 -0.39 9.13
N GLU A 104 -8.75 0.39 8.26
CA GLU A 104 -9.40 1.48 7.54
C GLU A 104 -10.35 0.97 6.45
N LEU A 105 -9.88 0.04 5.62
CA LEU A 105 -10.64 -0.47 4.48
C LEU A 105 -11.72 -1.48 4.89
N SER A 106 -11.52 -2.25 5.97
CA SER A 106 -12.50 -3.22 6.49
C SER A 106 -13.87 -2.60 6.79
N LYS A 107 -13.92 -1.28 7.04
CA LYS A 107 -15.17 -0.52 7.18
C LYS A 107 -16.04 -0.60 5.92
N PHE A 108 -15.43 -0.75 4.75
CA PHE A 108 -16.11 -0.90 3.46
C PHE A 108 -16.45 -2.36 3.13
N ALA A 109 -15.95 -3.33 3.90
CA ALA A 109 -16.20 -4.75 3.72
C ALA A 109 -17.59 -5.20 4.22
N LYS A 110 -18.59 -4.32 4.05
CA LYS A 110 -19.99 -4.53 4.44
C LYS A 110 -20.89 -4.11 3.30
N LEU A 111 -22.01 -4.81 3.16
CA LEU A 111 -23.07 -4.42 2.25
C LEU A 111 -23.84 -3.23 2.84
N ASN A 112 -23.70 -2.05 2.25
CA ASN A 112 -24.46 -0.89 2.70
C ASN A 112 -24.53 0.15 1.58
N LYS A 113 -25.74 0.70 1.35
CA LYS A 113 -25.96 1.78 0.39
C LYS A 113 -25.21 3.06 0.76
N ASN A 114 -25.03 3.34 2.05
CA ASN A 114 -24.42 4.61 2.48
C ASN A 114 -22.90 4.52 2.63
N LYS A 115 -22.38 3.37 3.07
CA LYS A 115 -20.94 3.19 3.34
C LYS A 115 -20.53 1.72 3.28
N GLY A 116 -19.94 1.32 2.16
CA GLY A 116 -19.49 -0.05 1.91
C GLY A 116 -19.71 -0.49 0.47
N LEU A 117 -19.65 -1.80 0.24
CA LEU A 117 -19.94 -2.36 -1.07
C LEU A 117 -21.44 -2.25 -1.36
N TRP A 118 -21.77 -1.62 -2.48
CA TRP A 118 -23.11 -1.48 -2.99
C TRP A 118 -23.21 -1.92 -4.45
N PHE A 119 -24.43 -2.23 -4.86
CA PHE A 119 -24.77 -2.71 -6.19
C PHE A 119 -25.82 -1.78 -6.78
N ARG A 120 -25.50 -1.17 -7.91
CA ARG A 120 -26.38 -0.26 -8.66
C ARG A 120 -26.67 -0.80 -10.04
N THR A 121 -27.67 -0.24 -10.72
CA THR A 121 -27.88 -0.46 -12.15
C THR A 121 -26.75 0.19 -12.97
N GLU A 122 -26.51 -0.34 -14.16
CA GLU A 122 -25.48 0.17 -15.07
C GLU A 122 -25.79 1.61 -15.52
N ASN A 123 -27.07 1.93 -15.77
CA ASN A 123 -27.51 3.30 -15.91
C ASN A 123 -27.99 3.83 -14.56
N GLU A 124 -27.55 5.03 -14.20
CA GLU A 124 -27.92 5.69 -12.94
C GLU A 124 -29.38 6.19 -12.96
N ASP A 125 -29.91 6.49 -14.15
CA ASP A 125 -31.27 7.02 -14.35
C ASP A 125 -32.35 5.92 -14.46
N ASP A 126 -31.99 4.64 -14.40
CA ASP A 126 -32.95 3.55 -14.52
C ASP A 126 -33.89 3.52 -13.31
N GLU A 127 -35.20 3.55 -13.55
CA GLU A 127 -36.20 3.38 -12.48
C GLU A 127 -36.03 2.03 -11.79
N ILE A 128 -35.80 2.05 -10.48
CA ILE A 128 -35.65 0.84 -9.67
C ILE A 128 -37.03 0.19 -9.51
N THR A 129 -37.34 -0.74 -10.40
CA THR A 129 -38.49 -1.65 -10.26
C THR A 129 -38.26 -2.68 -9.15
N ASP A 130 -39.34 -3.24 -8.59
CA ASP A 130 -39.27 -4.28 -7.55
C ASP A 130 -38.41 -5.49 -7.97
N GLU A 131 -38.44 -5.85 -9.26
CA GLU A 131 -37.64 -6.94 -9.83
C GLU A 131 -36.13 -6.62 -9.80
N ILE A 132 -35.76 -5.39 -10.15
CA ILE A 132 -34.36 -4.93 -10.10
C ILE A 132 -33.87 -4.90 -8.65
N GLN A 133 -34.72 -4.43 -7.73
CA GLN A 133 -34.39 -4.43 -6.30
C GLN A 133 -34.15 -5.85 -5.76
N GLU A 134 -34.95 -6.82 -6.19
CA GLU A 134 -34.74 -8.22 -5.80
C GLU A 134 -33.45 -8.79 -6.41
N LYS A 135 -33.13 -8.46 -7.66
CA LYS A 135 -31.86 -8.86 -8.31
C LYS A 135 -30.66 -8.26 -7.58
N ILE A 136 -30.70 -6.97 -7.24
CA ILE A 136 -29.68 -6.29 -6.44
C ILE A 136 -29.50 -7.00 -5.10
N LYS A 137 -30.60 -7.33 -4.40
CA LYS A 137 -30.54 -8.05 -3.12
C LYS A 137 -29.88 -9.43 -3.26
N LYS A 138 -30.23 -10.19 -4.31
CA LYS A 138 -29.62 -11.49 -4.62
C LYS A 138 -28.13 -11.36 -4.92
N CYS A 139 -27.74 -10.35 -5.70
CA CYS A 139 -26.34 -10.06 -6.01
C CYS A 139 -25.56 -9.71 -4.74
N SER A 140 -26.10 -8.82 -3.90
CA SER A 140 -25.51 -8.44 -2.63
C SER A 140 -25.26 -9.66 -1.73
N GLN A 141 -26.28 -10.49 -1.52
CA GLN A 141 -26.16 -11.70 -0.69
C GLN A 141 -25.13 -12.68 -1.25
N TYR A 142 -25.05 -12.82 -2.57
CA TYR A 142 -24.07 -13.68 -3.22
C TYR A 142 -22.64 -13.23 -2.94
N PHE A 143 -22.33 -11.95 -3.05
CA PHE A 143 -20.98 -11.44 -2.76
C PHE A 143 -20.64 -11.49 -1.26
N ASP A 144 -21.58 -11.15 -0.36
CA ASP A 144 -21.37 -11.25 1.10
C ASP A 144 -21.03 -12.68 1.54
N LYS A 145 -21.71 -13.66 0.95
CA LYS A 145 -21.51 -15.10 1.22
C LYS A 145 -20.54 -15.78 0.26
N MET A 146 -19.86 -15.02 -0.61
CA MET A 146 -18.91 -15.55 -1.59
C MET A 146 -19.48 -16.74 -2.41
N GLY A 147 -20.77 -16.69 -2.73
CA GLY A 147 -21.48 -17.73 -3.47
C GLY A 147 -22.94 -17.90 -3.06
N ASP A 148 -23.61 -18.86 -3.71
CA ASP A 148 -24.96 -19.28 -3.37
C ASP A 148 -24.98 -20.10 -2.07
N LEU A 149 -26.14 -20.14 -1.41
CA LEU A 149 -26.39 -20.88 -0.16
C LEU A 149 -26.57 -22.38 -0.42
N VAL A 150 -25.49 -23.05 -0.79
CA VAL A 150 -25.42 -24.50 -1.00
C VAL A 150 -24.87 -25.24 0.21
N GLU A 151 -24.98 -26.58 0.24
CA GLU A 151 -24.42 -27.38 1.33
C GLU A 151 -22.92 -27.07 1.56
N GLY A 152 -22.53 -26.89 2.83
CA GLY A 152 -21.16 -26.50 3.20
C GLY A 152 -20.88 -24.99 3.21
N TRP A 153 -21.86 -24.12 2.86
CA TRP A 153 -21.69 -22.66 2.85
C TRP A 153 -21.22 -22.07 4.20
N ILE A 154 -21.52 -22.75 5.31
CA ILE A 154 -21.17 -22.32 6.68
C ILE A 154 -19.65 -22.27 6.89
N ASN A 155 -18.90 -23.16 6.23
CA ASN A 155 -17.44 -23.25 6.38
C ASN A 155 -16.69 -22.37 5.38
N ARG A 156 -17.40 -21.56 4.58
CA ARG A 156 -16.81 -20.69 3.57
C ARG A 156 -16.35 -19.38 4.19
N ASP A 157 -15.28 -18.82 3.65
CA ASP A 157 -14.90 -17.44 3.93
C ASP A 157 -15.98 -16.46 3.45
N HIS A 158 -16.32 -15.49 4.30
CA HIS A 158 -17.23 -14.41 3.94
C HIS A 158 -16.49 -13.23 3.34
N PHE A 159 -17.24 -12.29 2.75
CA PHE A 159 -16.68 -11.11 2.09
C PHE A 159 -15.69 -10.34 2.98
N SER A 160 -16.03 -10.11 4.25
CA SER A 160 -15.14 -9.40 5.18
C SER A 160 -13.75 -10.06 5.26
N SER A 161 -13.70 -11.38 5.47
CA SER A 161 -12.44 -12.12 5.61
C SER A 161 -11.65 -12.17 4.31
N VAL A 162 -12.35 -12.40 3.18
CA VAL A 162 -11.71 -12.39 1.85
C VAL A 162 -11.13 -11.01 1.53
N PHE A 163 -11.86 -9.94 1.86
CA PHE A 163 -11.43 -8.58 1.61
C PHE A 163 -10.15 -8.21 2.39
N GLU A 164 -10.05 -8.63 3.66
CA GLU A 164 -8.81 -8.47 4.46
C GLU A 164 -7.63 -9.22 3.84
N MET A 165 -7.85 -10.44 3.36
CA MET A 165 -6.82 -11.23 2.66
C MET A 165 -6.38 -10.55 1.35
N MET A 166 -7.35 -10.07 0.54
CA MET A 166 -7.08 -9.35 -0.70
C MET A 166 -6.22 -8.11 -0.50
N ILE A 167 -6.52 -7.29 0.53
CA ILE A 167 -5.71 -6.11 0.86
C ILE A 167 -4.28 -6.52 1.17
N ARG A 168 -4.10 -7.52 2.03
CA ARG A 168 -2.78 -7.96 2.48
C ARG A 168 -1.92 -8.49 1.33
N ASP A 169 -2.52 -9.29 0.45
CA ASP A 169 -1.85 -9.88 -0.70
C ASP A 169 -1.51 -8.82 -1.76
N THR A 170 -2.42 -7.88 -2.01
CA THR A 170 -2.19 -6.75 -2.92
C THR A 170 -1.02 -5.87 -2.45
N LEU A 171 -0.96 -5.54 -1.17
CA LEU A 171 0.14 -4.74 -0.62
C LEU A 171 1.48 -5.50 -0.60
N THR A 172 1.46 -6.82 -0.39
CA THR A 172 2.67 -7.64 -0.27
C THR A 172 3.30 -7.99 -1.61
N PHE A 173 2.52 -8.50 -2.57
CA PHE A 173 3.04 -8.97 -3.87
C PHE A 173 2.13 -8.62 -5.07
N ASP A 174 1.10 -7.78 -4.85
CA ASP A 174 0.23 -7.21 -5.88
C ASP A 174 -0.47 -8.26 -6.74
N SER A 175 -1.11 -9.24 -6.12
CA SER A 175 -1.94 -10.21 -6.83
C SER A 175 -3.08 -10.70 -5.96
N ILE A 176 -4.20 -11.01 -6.59
CA ILE A 176 -5.37 -11.66 -5.98
C ILE A 176 -5.81 -12.81 -6.88
N SER A 177 -6.29 -13.90 -6.28
CA SER A 177 -6.72 -15.08 -7.02
C SER A 177 -8.03 -15.63 -6.47
N PHE A 178 -8.99 -15.82 -7.36
CA PHE A 178 -10.25 -16.48 -7.05
C PHE A 178 -10.34 -17.81 -7.79
N TYR A 179 -10.69 -18.87 -7.06
CA TYR A 179 -11.11 -20.13 -7.61
C TYR A 179 -12.63 -20.17 -7.72
N LEU A 180 -13.11 -20.42 -8.93
CA LEU A 180 -14.49 -20.29 -9.34
C LEU A 180 -15.10 -21.67 -9.51
N VAL A 181 -16.12 -21.97 -8.70
CA VAL A 181 -16.77 -23.28 -8.67
C VAL A 181 -18.10 -23.20 -9.41
N TYR A 182 -18.21 -23.99 -10.46
CA TYR A 182 -19.40 -24.08 -11.31
C TYR A 182 -20.21 -25.34 -11.00
N ASN A 183 -21.53 -25.26 -11.17
CA ASN A 183 -22.39 -26.44 -11.16
C ASN A 183 -22.35 -27.17 -12.51
N SER A 184 -23.00 -28.33 -12.61
CA SER A 184 -23.11 -29.11 -13.84
C SER A 184 -23.82 -28.38 -15.00
N LEU A 185 -24.53 -27.28 -14.72
CA LEU A 185 -25.19 -26.42 -15.70
C LEU A 185 -24.31 -25.24 -16.14
N GLY A 186 -23.07 -25.16 -15.67
CA GLY A 186 -22.13 -24.07 -16.00
C GLY A 186 -22.41 -22.75 -15.28
N LYS A 187 -23.29 -22.73 -14.27
CA LYS A 187 -23.54 -21.56 -13.43
C LYS A 187 -22.51 -21.47 -12.30
N LEU A 188 -21.95 -20.29 -12.09
CA LEU A 188 -21.04 -20.00 -10.98
C LEU A 188 -21.80 -20.05 -9.65
N VAL A 189 -21.45 -21.02 -8.80
CA VAL A 189 -22.10 -21.25 -7.51
C VAL A 189 -21.28 -20.69 -6.36
N GLU A 190 -19.96 -20.79 -6.42
CA GLU A 190 -19.09 -20.46 -5.29
C GLU A 190 -17.80 -19.79 -5.75
N ILE A 191 -17.34 -18.83 -4.94
CA ILE A 191 -16.08 -18.11 -5.12
C ILE A 191 -15.22 -18.44 -3.90
N LYS A 192 -14.04 -19.02 -4.14
CA LYS A 192 -13.04 -19.27 -3.10
C LYS A 192 -11.86 -18.35 -3.32
N TYR A 193 -11.45 -17.63 -2.28
CA TYR A 193 -10.18 -16.94 -2.32
C TYR A 193 -9.06 -17.96 -2.13
N VAL A 194 -8.14 -18.02 -3.10
CA VAL A 194 -7.00 -18.94 -3.05
C VAL A 194 -5.72 -18.15 -3.04
N ASP A 195 -4.66 -18.73 -2.48
CA ASP A 195 -3.37 -18.08 -2.37
C ASP A 195 -2.79 -17.74 -3.77
N PRO A 196 -2.78 -16.46 -4.18
CA PRO A 196 -2.25 -16.04 -5.49
C PRO A 196 -0.74 -16.28 -5.63
N ALA A 197 0.02 -16.40 -4.54
CA ALA A 197 1.45 -16.70 -4.58
C ALA A 197 1.75 -18.11 -5.09
N THR A 198 0.76 -19.00 -5.04
CA THR A 198 0.88 -20.40 -5.49
C THR A 198 0.37 -20.61 -6.91
N ILE A 199 -0.33 -19.64 -7.50
CA ILE A 199 -0.99 -19.78 -8.80
C ILE A 199 -0.15 -19.13 -9.89
N PHE A 200 0.21 -19.93 -10.90
CA PHE A 200 1.02 -19.50 -12.03
C PHE A 200 0.26 -19.66 -13.34
N ARG A 201 0.43 -18.69 -14.24
CA ARG A 201 -0.13 -18.74 -15.60
C ARG A 201 0.67 -19.72 -16.47
N VAL A 202 0.01 -20.26 -17.47
CA VAL A 202 0.60 -21.10 -18.50
C VAL A 202 0.58 -20.34 -19.83
N GLU A 203 1.61 -20.53 -20.65
CA GLU A 203 1.64 -19.95 -22.00
C GLU A 203 0.52 -20.53 -22.88
N LYS A 204 -0.43 -19.69 -23.30
CA LYS A 204 -1.59 -20.10 -24.12
C LYS A 204 -1.19 -20.84 -25.42
N ASN A 205 -0.05 -20.49 -26.01
CA ASN A 205 0.43 -21.13 -27.25
C ASN A 205 0.91 -22.57 -27.02
N LYS A 206 1.45 -22.85 -25.83
CA LYS A 206 2.13 -24.10 -25.50
C LYS A 206 1.25 -25.04 -24.67
N GLY A 207 0.43 -24.48 -23.78
CA GLY A 207 -0.32 -25.27 -22.81
C GLY A 207 0.58 -25.90 -21.75
N TYR A 208 -0.03 -26.59 -20.78
CA TYR A 208 0.72 -27.32 -19.76
C TYR A 208 1.01 -28.73 -20.26
N LYS A 209 2.29 -29.10 -20.39
CA LYS A 209 2.73 -30.38 -20.98
C LYS A 209 2.12 -30.66 -22.36
N GLY A 210 1.79 -29.62 -23.11
CA GLY A 210 1.16 -29.70 -24.43
C GLY A 210 -0.38 -29.66 -24.43
N ASP A 211 -1.03 -29.71 -23.26
CA ASP A 211 -2.47 -29.53 -23.15
C ASP A 211 -2.83 -28.04 -23.07
N LYS A 212 -3.53 -27.56 -24.09
CA LYS A 212 -3.91 -26.14 -24.26
C LYS A 212 -5.17 -25.75 -23.49
N SER A 213 -5.91 -26.71 -22.94
CA SER A 213 -7.07 -26.42 -22.09
C SER A 213 -6.64 -25.79 -20.75
N ILE A 214 -5.47 -26.20 -20.26
CA ILE A 214 -4.89 -25.77 -18.99
C ILE A 214 -4.25 -24.38 -19.16
N SER A 215 -4.76 -23.42 -18.38
CA SER A 215 -4.28 -22.03 -18.38
C SER A 215 -3.56 -21.64 -17.09
N PHE A 216 -3.78 -22.38 -16.01
CA PHE A 216 -3.14 -22.10 -14.72
C PHE A 216 -2.67 -23.38 -14.05
N VAL A 217 -1.63 -23.26 -13.22
CA VAL A 217 -1.12 -24.35 -12.39
C VAL A 217 -0.88 -23.85 -10.98
N GLN A 218 -1.14 -24.71 -9.99
CA GLN A 218 -0.74 -24.46 -8.61
C GLN A 218 0.62 -25.08 -8.34
N ILE A 219 1.56 -24.29 -7.82
CA ILE A 219 2.88 -24.74 -7.42
C ILE A 219 3.05 -24.52 -5.92
N ILE A 220 3.37 -25.60 -5.22
CA ILE A 220 3.70 -25.60 -3.79
C ILE A 220 5.01 -26.37 -3.64
N ASP A 221 5.99 -25.79 -2.94
CA ASP A 221 7.32 -26.37 -2.74
C ASP A 221 7.98 -26.87 -4.05
N ASP A 222 7.95 -26.02 -5.09
CA ASP A 222 8.46 -26.29 -6.44
C ASP A 222 7.82 -27.51 -7.14
N ARG A 223 6.66 -27.98 -6.67
CA ARG A 223 5.90 -29.08 -7.29
C ARG A 223 4.55 -28.58 -7.76
N VAL A 224 4.16 -29.00 -8.97
CA VAL A 224 2.80 -28.77 -9.47
C VAL A 224 1.87 -29.70 -8.71
N VAL A 225 0.96 -29.12 -7.93
CA VAL A 225 -0.04 -29.85 -7.12
C VAL A 225 -1.32 -30.03 -7.91
N GLU A 226 -1.82 -28.95 -8.51
CA GLU A 226 -3.10 -28.92 -9.21
C GLU A 226 -2.98 -28.13 -10.52
N VAL A 227 -3.87 -28.39 -11.47
CA VAL A 227 -3.96 -27.70 -12.76
C VAL A 227 -5.38 -27.18 -12.97
N PHE A 228 -5.51 -26.00 -13.59
CA PHE A 228 -6.81 -25.36 -13.78
C PHE A 228 -7.01 -24.85 -15.21
N ASN A 229 -8.28 -24.86 -15.61
CA ASN A 229 -8.76 -24.32 -16.88
C ASN A 229 -8.85 -22.78 -16.83
N GLU A 230 -9.03 -22.15 -18.00
CA GLU A 230 -9.12 -20.68 -18.13
C GLU A 230 -10.28 -20.08 -17.31
N ASN A 231 -11.39 -20.81 -17.16
CA ASN A 231 -12.59 -20.33 -16.48
C ASN A 231 -12.60 -20.59 -14.96
N GLU A 232 -11.70 -21.44 -14.45
CA GLU A 232 -11.72 -21.86 -13.04
C GLU A 232 -10.94 -20.91 -12.13
N ILE A 233 -10.00 -20.13 -12.67
CA ILE A 233 -9.14 -19.24 -11.91
C ILE A 233 -9.22 -17.83 -12.49
N LEU A 234 -9.53 -16.87 -11.62
CA LEU A 234 -9.40 -15.44 -11.91
C LEU A 234 -8.20 -14.86 -11.15
N LEU A 235 -7.07 -14.75 -11.84
CA LEU A 235 -5.84 -14.15 -11.32
C LEU A 235 -5.69 -12.70 -11.81
N LEU A 236 -5.72 -11.74 -10.89
CA LEU A 236 -5.63 -10.31 -11.17
C LEU A 236 -4.48 -9.67 -10.39
N HIS A 237 -4.03 -8.51 -10.86
CA HIS A 237 -3.05 -7.65 -10.18
C HIS A 237 -3.38 -6.18 -10.45
N LYS A 238 -2.99 -5.27 -9.55
CA LYS A 238 -3.34 -3.84 -9.64
C LYS A 238 -2.36 -3.07 -10.52
N ASN A 239 -1.06 -3.28 -10.34
CA ASN A 239 -0.03 -2.51 -11.03
C ASN A 239 0.49 -3.30 -12.25
N HIS A 240 -0.10 -3.04 -13.41
CA HIS A 240 0.30 -3.66 -14.67
C HIS A 240 1.61 -3.08 -15.22
N ILE A 241 2.50 -3.97 -15.67
CA ILE A 241 3.75 -3.59 -16.34
C ILE A 241 3.70 -4.07 -17.80
N SER A 242 4.07 -3.19 -18.73
CA SER A 242 4.10 -3.46 -20.17
C SER A 242 5.36 -4.20 -20.63
N ASP A 243 6.44 -4.18 -19.84
CA ASP A 243 7.67 -4.92 -20.10
C ASP A 243 7.37 -6.42 -20.30
N VAL A 244 7.80 -6.97 -21.43
CA VAL A 244 7.62 -8.36 -21.83
C VAL A 244 8.16 -9.32 -20.76
N SER A 245 9.25 -8.95 -20.08
CA SER A 245 9.87 -9.80 -19.05
C SER A 245 9.05 -9.89 -17.76
N MET A 246 8.22 -8.88 -17.48
CA MET A 246 7.43 -8.74 -16.26
C MET A 246 5.93 -8.87 -16.49
N ARG A 247 5.48 -8.85 -17.74
CA ARG A 247 4.07 -8.87 -18.11
C ARG A 247 3.37 -10.10 -17.54
N GLY A 248 2.25 -9.87 -16.87
CA GLY A 248 1.45 -10.92 -16.25
C GLY A 248 1.69 -11.09 -14.75
N PHE A 249 2.72 -10.44 -14.20
CA PHE A 249 2.93 -10.35 -12.76
C PHE A 249 2.67 -8.92 -12.28
N GLY A 250 1.95 -8.75 -11.17
CA GLY A 250 1.81 -7.45 -10.51
C GLY A 250 3.11 -6.95 -9.93
N PHE A 251 3.18 -5.69 -9.51
CA PHE A 251 4.34 -5.07 -8.85
C PHE A 251 3.91 -4.39 -7.55
N SER A 252 4.38 -4.91 -6.42
CA SER A 252 3.86 -4.48 -5.13
C SER A 252 4.54 -3.26 -4.54
N PRO A 253 3.82 -2.48 -3.72
CA PRO A 253 4.41 -1.43 -2.89
C PRO A 253 5.59 -1.93 -2.05
N LEU A 254 5.49 -3.15 -1.49
CA LEU A 254 6.54 -3.75 -0.69
C LEU A 254 7.81 -4.05 -1.49
N GLU A 255 7.66 -4.50 -2.72
CA GLU A 255 8.78 -4.74 -3.62
C GLU A 255 9.46 -3.43 -4.04
N ALA A 256 8.68 -2.38 -4.26
CA ALA A 256 9.21 -1.06 -4.61
C ALA A 256 10.09 -0.48 -3.49
N CYS A 257 9.73 -0.67 -2.22
CA CYS A 257 10.47 -0.11 -1.08
C CYS A 257 11.38 -1.10 -0.34
N ILE A 258 11.65 -2.27 -0.90
CA ILE A 258 12.40 -3.33 -0.19
C ILE A 258 13.82 -2.87 0.21
N LEU A 259 14.46 -2.06 -0.63
CA LEU A 259 15.83 -1.58 -0.41
C LEU A 259 15.88 -0.65 0.80
N ASP A 260 14.91 0.26 0.88
CA ASP A 260 14.72 1.16 2.02
C ASP A 260 14.40 0.38 3.28
N LEU A 261 13.53 -0.64 3.19
CA LEU A 261 13.22 -1.52 4.31
C LEU A 261 14.48 -2.21 4.86
N ILE A 262 15.38 -2.66 3.98
CA ILE A 262 16.66 -3.24 4.41
C ILE A 262 17.55 -2.18 5.07
N GLY A 263 17.54 -0.95 4.58
CA GLY A 263 18.19 0.19 5.23
C GLY A 263 17.70 0.40 6.66
N VAL A 264 16.38 0.36 6.88
CA VAL A 264 15.76 0.43 8.22
C VAL A 264 16.21 -0.75 9.09
N ILE A 265 16.12 -1.98 8.58
CA ILE A 265 16.48 -3.19 9.32
C ILE A 265 17.96 -3.16 9.74
N ARG A 266 18.86 -2.78 8.84
CA ARG A 266 20.31 -2.71 9.11
C ARG A 266 20.65 -1.61 10.11
N SER A 267 20.03 -0.43 9.97
CA SER A 267 20.22 0.69 10.89
C SER A 267 19.73 0.33 12.30
N LEU A 268 18.54 -0.27 12.41
CA LEU A 268 18.01 -0.77 13.69
C LEU A 268 18.90 -1.85 14.29
N LYS A 269 19.38 -2.79 13.46
CA LYS A 269 20.31 -3.82 13.92
C LYS A 269 21.60 -3.20 14.45
N PHE A 270 22.21 -2.28 13.71
CA PHE A 270 23.44 -1.62 14.13
C PHE A 270 23.25 -0.94 15.49
N ASN A 271 22.19 -0.14 15.65
CA ASN A 271 21.89 0.53 16.93
C ASN A 271 21.62 -0.48 18.05
N ARG A 272 20.95 -1.61 17.78
CA ARG A 272 20.71 -2.68 18.77
C ARG A 272 22.00 -3.37 19.19
N ASP A 273 22.87 -3.67 18.23
CA ASP A 273 24.14 -4.33 18.46
C ASP A 273 25.03 -3.45 19.36
N THR A 274 24.97 -2.12 19.23
CA THR A 274 25.69 -1.17 20.12
C THR A 274 25.34 -1.33 21.59
N PHE A 275 24.08 -1.65 21.95
CA PHE A 275 23.69 -1.90 23.35
C PHE A 275 24.26 -3.22 23.91
N THR A 276 24.54 -4.18 23.03
CA THR A 276 25.09 -5.49 23.43
C THR A 276 26.61 -5.56 23.31
N ARG A 277 27.20 -4.69 22.50
CA ARG A 277 28.63 -4.62 22.19
C ARG A 277 29.05 -3.19 22.42
N GLN A 278 29.33 -2.84 23.67
CA GLN A 278 29.88 -1.54 23.96
C GLN A 278 31.27 -1.43 23.33
N HIS A 279 31.52 -0.32 22.66
CA HIS A 279 32.84 -0.01 22.15
C HIS A 279 33.79 0.21 23.32
N PRO A 280 35.09 -0.14 23.21
CA PRO A 280 36.05 0.14 24.26
C PRO A 280 36.08 1.65 24.54
N PRO A 281 36.09 2.08 25.81
CA PRO A 281 36.02 3.50 26.18
C PRO A 281 37.30 4.28 25.80
N GLY A 282 38.36 3.58 25.40
CA GLY A 282 39.64 4.13 25.02
C GLY A 282 40.67 3.04 24.79
N PHE A 283 41.87 3.46 24.44
CA PHE A 283 43.03 2.58 24.36
C PHE A 283 44.16 3.11 25.24
N MET A 284 44.93 2.18 25.76
CA MET A 284 46.13 2.47 26.53
C MET A 284 47.34 2.44 25.60
N SER A 285 48.14 3.50 25.64
CA SER A 285 49.44 3.55 24.98
C SER A 285 50.55 3.48 26.02
N PHE A 286 51.51 2.58 25.80
CA PHE A 286 52.70 2.43 26.63
C PHE A 286 53.89 3.02 25.88
N VAL A 287 54.60 3.96 26.49
CA VAL A 287 55.82 4.55 25.94
C VAL A 287 57.01 4.06 26.76
N GLY A 288 57.64 2.98 26.28
CA GLY A 288 58.83 2.37 26.90
C GLY A 288 59.15 0.97 26.36
N ASP A 289 60.33 0.42 26.70
CA ASP A 289 60.70 -0.96 26.41
C ASP A 289 60.01 -1.92 27.39
N ALA A 290 58.84 -2.45 27.00
CA ALA A 290 58.16 -3.49 27.77
C ALA A 290 58.63 -4.90 27.36
N THR A 291 58.86 -5.77 28.33
CA THR A 291 59.08 -7.20 28.07
C THR A 291 57.78 -7.87 27.62
N GLN A 292 57.89 -8.92 26.80
CA GLN A 292 56.73 -9.63 26.25
C GLN A 292 55.78 -10.17 27.35
N GLU A 293 56.33 -10.60 28.48
CA GLU A 293 55.56 -11.07 29.64
C GLU A 293 54.67 -9.97 30.26
N VAL A 294 55.17 -8.73 30.28
CA VAL A 294 54.41 -7.58 30.77
C VAL A 294 53.28 -7.26 29.79
N ILE A 295 53.55 -7.31 28.48
CA ILE A 295 52.54 -7.09 27.45
C ILE A 295 51.41 -8.14 27.55
N ASP A 296 51.76 -9.41 27.72
CA ASP A 296 50.79 -10.50 27.81
C ASP A 296 49.94 -10.40 29.09
N SER A 297 50.53 -9.98 30.22
CA SER A 297 49.78 -9.72 31.46
C SER A 297 48.83 -8.53 31.33
N ILE A 298 49.24 -7.45 30.65
CA ILE A 298 48.39 -6.29 30.37
C ILE A 298 47.24 -6.67 29.44
N GLN A 299 47.50 -7.48 28.41
CA GLN A 299 46.46 -7.95 27.49
C GLN A 299 45.42 -8.83 28.20
N LEU A 300 45.86 -9.70 29.12
CA LEU A 300 44.97 -10.54 29.91
C LEU A 300 44.06 -9.67 30.82
N GLN A 301 44.65 -8.71 31.55
CA GLN A 301 43.90 -7.78 32.39
C GLN A 301 42.92 -6.92 31.58
N TYR A 302 43.35 -6.43 30.41
CA TYR A 302 42.50 -5.65 29.50
C TYR A 302 41.33 -6.48 28.95
N ARG A 303 41.55 -7.76 28.67
CA ARG A 303 40.51 -8.67 28.21
C ARG A 303 39.48 -8.93 29.31
N GLU A 304 39.93 -9.21 30.53
CA GLU A 304 39.06 -9.42 31.69
C GLU A 304 38.22 -8.17 32.02
N MET A 305 38.78 -6.97 31.80
CA MET A 305 38.08 -5.68 31.95
C MET A 305 36.92 -5.50 30.97
N ILE A 306 37.07 -5.94 29.71
CA ILE A 306 36.06 -5.75 28.65
C ILE A 306 35.08 -6.92 28.60
N SER A 307 35.45 -8.12 29.06
CA SER A 307 34.62 -9.32 28.98
C SER A 307 33.73 -9.58 30.20
N GLY A 308 33.56 -8.61 31.10
CA GLY A 308 32.74 -8.74 32.31
C GLY A 308 31.23 -8.75 32.02
N ILE A 309 30.47 -9.55 32.78
CA ILE A 309 29.00 -9.66 32.68
C ILE A 309 28.27 -8.34 32.98
N ASP A 310 28.93 -7.42 33.70
CA ASP A 310 28.37 -6.12 34.13
C ASP A 310 28.95 -4.91 33.38
N ASP A 311 29.72 -5.10 32.29
CA ASP A 311 30.24 -3.99 31.48
C ASP A 311 30.93 -2.90 32.35
N SER A 312 31.61 -3.35 33.41
CA SER A 312 32.24 -2.50 34.41
C SER A 312 33.56 -1.97 33.84
N HIS A 313 33.46 -0.89 33.05
CA HIS A 313 34.54 -0.06 32.51
C HIS A 313 35.43 0.58 33.60
N THR A 314 35.98 -0.26 34.47
CA THR A 314 36.87 0.14 35.55
C THR A 314 38.25 0.37 34.96
N ILE A 315 38.75 1.60 35.07
CA ILE A 315 40.08 1.99 34.60
C ILE A 315 41.10 1.53 35.66
N PRO A 316 41.96 0.52 35.40
CA PRO A 316 42.94 0.08 36.38
C PRO A 316 44.09 1.10 36.48
N ILE A 317 44.50 1.42 37.71
CA ILE A 317 45.69 2.22 37.99
C ILE A 317 46.88 1.26 37.99
N LEU A 318 47.70 1.31 36.94
CA LEU A 318 48.96 0.58 36.86
C LEU A 318 50.08 1.47 37.39
N GLY A 319 50.69 1.06 38.50
CA GLY A 319 51.92 1.67 39.01
C GLY A 319 53.13 0.96 38.41
N THR A 320 53.76 1.54 37.40
CA THR A 320 55.06 1.08 36.87
C THR A 320 56.16 2.08 37.23
N SER A 321 57.33 1.58 37.67
CA SER A 321 58.47 2.40 38.09
C SER A 321 59.29 3.01 36.93
N ALA A 322 59.01 2.64 35.68
CA ALA A 322 59.65 3.22 34.50
C ALA A 322 58.72 3.11 33.27
N GLY A 323 58.15 4.24 32.85
CA GLY A 323 57.32 4.35 31.65
C GLY A 323 56.04 5.13 31.89
N GLU A 324 55.80 6.16 31.08
CA GLU A 324 54.56 6.93 31.12
C GLU A 324 53.44 6.11 30.46
N ILE A 325 52.35 5.90 31.21
CA ILE A 325 51.13 5.27 30.72
C ILE A 325 50.18 6.38 30.32
N LYS A 326 49.80 6.43 29.03
CA LYS A 326 48.83 7.40 28.52
C LYS A 326 47.55 6.69 28.09
N TRP A 327 46.48 6.99 28.82
CA TRP A 327 45.11 6.65 28.42
C TRP A 327 44.61 7.66 27.40
N THR A 328 44.18 7.19 26.23
CA THR A 328 43.49 8.02 25.24
C THR A 328 42.03 7.58 25.18
N PRO A 329 41.09 8.40 25.72
CA PRO A 329 39.67 8.08 25.62
C PRO A 329 39.21 8.16 24.16
N LEU A 330 38.42 7.19 23.72
CA LEU A 330 37.76 7.22 22.42
C LEU A 330 36.42 7.94 22.61
N ASN A 331 36.27 9.12 21.99
CA ASN A 331 35.00 9.85 22.00
C ASN A 331 34.06 9.25 20.95
N ILE A 332 33.41 8.15 21.30
CA ILE A 332 32.45 7.47 20.43
C ILE A 332 31.05 8.00 20.77
N PRO A 333 30.28 8.48 19.77
CA PRO A 333 28.92 8.94 20.02
C PRO A 333 28.06 7.79 20.56
N ASN A 334 27.46 7.98 21.74
CA ASN A 334 26.56 7.02 22.39
C ASN A 334 25.12 7.10 21.84
N ASP A 335 24.83 8.07 20.98
CA ASP A 335 23.50 8.32 20.46
C ASP A 335 23.23 7.50 19.19
N MET A 336 21.96 7.42 18.77
CA MET A 336 21.56 6.64 17.58
C MET A 336 22.27 7.10 16.29
N VAL A 337 23.40 6.48 15.95
CA VAL A 337 24.34 6.88 14.87
C VAL A 337 23.68 7.04 13.50
N PHE A 338 22.61 6.30 13.22
CA PHE A 338 21.89 6.35 11.93
C PHE A 338 20.43 6.83 12.04
N LYS A 339 20.12 7.67 13.03
CA LYS A 339 18.76 8.16 13.23
C LYS A 339 18.16 8.81 11.98
N GLU A 340 18.86 9.76 11.35
CA GLU A 340 18.36 10.51 10.20
C GLU A 340 18.16 9.62 8.96
N LEU A 341 19.14 8.77 8.65
CA LEU A 341 19.04 7.80 7.57
C LEU A 341 17.85 6.84 7.80
N MET A 342 17.68 6.36 9.03
CA MET A 342 16.56 5.49 9.38
C MET A 342 15.22 6.21 9.19
N GLN A 343 15.10 7.48 9.61
CA GLN A 343 13.88 8.27 9.40
C GLN A 343 13.61 8.50 7.90
N TRP A 344 14.64 8.73 7.10
CA TRP A 344 14.50 8.89 5.66
C TRP A 344 14.03 7.59 4.98
N CYS A 345 14.65 6.45 5.29
CA CYS A 345 14.21 5.15 4.77
C CYS A 345 12.78 4.79 5.21
N VAL A 346 12.41 5.09 6.47
CA VAL A 346 11.03 4.91 6.95
C VAL A 346 10.06 5.76 6.11
N SER A 347 10.43 6.99 5.76
CA SER A 347 9.60 7.86 4.91
C SER A 347 9.34 7.25 3.53
N PHE A 348 10.35 6.66 2.89
CA PHE A 348 10.17 5.99 1.59
C PHE A 348 9.28 4.75 1.67
N VAL A 349 9.43 3.96 2.73
CA VAL A 349 8.57 2.78 2.96
C VAL A 349 7.10 3.18 3.12
N ILE A 350 6.82 4.21 3.91
CA ILE A 350 5.48 4.77 4.15
C ILE A 350 4.91 5.34 2.84
N MET A 351 5.71 6.13 2.11
CA MET A 351 5.34 6.72 0.82
C MET A 351 4.98 5.66 -0.23
N SER A 352 5.73 4.55 -0.29
CA SER A 352 5.47 3.47 -1.25
C SER A 352 4.07 2.86 -1.08
N HIS A 353 3.58 2.79 0.17
CA HIS A 353 2.24 2.29 0.50
C HIS A 353 1.17 3.40 0.43
N GLY A 354 1.54 4.60 0.00
CA GLY A 354 0.65 5.75 -0.07
C GLY A 354 0.09 6.16 1.29
N MET A 355 0.85 5.95 2.37
CA MET A 355 0.49 6.41 3.70
C MET A 355 1.18 7.74 4.03
N ASP A 356 0.64 8.47 5.00
CA ASP A 356 1.34 9.55 5.68
C ASP A 356 1.95 9.07 7.01
N GLN A 357 2.98 9.77 7.49
CA GLN A 357 3.64 9.45 8.76
C GLN A 357 2.69 9.58 9.96
N SER A 358 1.76 10.53 9.89
CA SER A 358 0.77 10.78 10.95
C SER A 358 -0.21 9.61 11.14
N GLU A 359 -0.54 8.87 10.08
CA GLU A 359 -1.43 7.71 10.13
C GLU A 359 -0.83 6.59 11.00
N LEU A 360 0.49 6.45 11.00
CA LEU A 360 1.22 5.52 11.86
C LEU A 360 1.51 6.07 13.28
N GLY A 361 1.07 7.30 13.58
CA GLY A 361 1.41 8.00 14.82
C GLY A 361 2.90 8.37 14.92
N LEU A 362 3.62 8.38 13.79
CA LEU A 362 5.04 8.69 13.76
C LEU A 362 5.26 10.20 13.58
N ARG A 363 6.15 10.77 14.40
CA ARG A 363 6.67 12.14 14.23
C ARG A 363 8.15 12.05 13.90
N LEU A 364 8.49 11.95 12.61
CA LEU A 364 9.89 11.97 12.19
C LEU A 364 10.50 13.35 12.47
N THR A 365 11.77 13.40 12.85
CA THR A 365 12.41 14.65 13.29
C THR A 365 12.54 15.59 12.08
N GLY A 366 11.98 16.80 12.18
CA GLY A 366 11.98 17.79 11.10
C GLY A 366 10.65 17.95 10.35
N SER A 367 9.62 17.12 10.60
CA SER A 367 8.29 17.27 9.98
C SER A 367 7.36 18.28 10.66
N SER A 368 7.86 19.02 11.67
CA SER A 368 7.09 20.01 12.45
C SER A 368 6.90 21.37 11.78
N LEU A 369 7.28 21.56 10.51
CA LEU A 369 7.44 22.91 9.93
C LEU A 369 6.20 23.53 9.26
N PHE A 370 5.03 22.91 9.31
CA PHE A 370 3.79 23.53 8.82
C PHE A 370 2.58 23.11 9.67
N GLY A 371 2.11 24.00 10.54
CA GLY A 371 0.79 24.07 11.20
C GLY A 371 0.14 22.76 11.66
N GLU A 372 -0.09 22.62 12.97
CA GLU A 372 -0.84 21.48 13.56
C GLU A 372 -2.25 21.29 12.97
N SER A 373 -2.84 22.34 12.37
CA SER A 373 -4.11 22.25 11.62
C SER A 373 -4.01 21.47 10.31
N ASN A 374 -2.86 21.48 9.62
CA ASN A 374 -2.69 20.85 8.31
C ASN A 374 -2.33 19.36 8.38
N GLN A 375 -1.98 18.82 9.55
CA GLN A 375 -1.63 17.40 9.68
C GLN A 375 -2.85 16.50 9.55
N VAL A 376 -3.99 16.91 10.13
CA VAL A 376 -5.26 16.18 10.00
C VAL A 376 -5.73 16.21 8.55
N GLU A 377 -5.64 17.34 7.87
CA GLU A 377 -5.99 17.48 6.46
C GLU A 377 -5.07 16.66 5.54
N LYS A 378 -3.76 16.66 5.78
CA LYS A 378 -2.80 15.83 5.02
C LYS A 378 -3.04 14.34 5.24
N SER A 379 -3.32 13.93 6.47
CA SER A 379 -3.68 12.55 6.80
C SER A 379 -4.95 12.14 6.07
N LYS A 380 -6.01 12.96 6.12
CA LYS A 380 -7.25 12.73 5.37
C LYS A 380 -7.02 12.64 3.86
N PHE A 381 -6.22 13.54 3.28
CA PHE A 381 -5.93 13.55 1.85
C PHE A 381 -5.13 12.33 1.38
N SER A 382 -4.12 11.92 2.16
CA SER A 382 -3.31 10.71 1.91
C SER A 382 -4.14 9.44 2.04
N LEU A 383 -4.94 9.36 3.11
CA LEU A 383 -5.86 8.26 3.39
C LEU A 383 -6.83 8.08 2.22
N ASN A 384 -7.39 9.18 1.71
CA ASN A 384 -8.29 9.13 0.57
C ASN A 384 -7.56 8.55 -0.66
N ARG A 385 -6.50 9.18 -1.18
CA ARG A 385 -5.95 8.80 -2.50
C ARG A 385 -5.53 7.33 -2.62
N SER A 386 -4.83 6.81 -1.62
CA SER A 386 -4.30 5.44 -1.68
C SER A 386 -5.37 4.38 -1.44
N CYS A 387 -6.27 4.61 -0.48
CA CYS A 387 -7.39 3.72 -0.20
C CYS A 387 -8.40 3.69 -1.35
N PHE A 388 -8.74 4.83 -1.95
CA PHE A 388 -9.55 4.92 -3.17
C PHE A 388 -8.98 4.04 -4.29
N SER A 389 -7.67 4.16 -4.55
CA SER A 389 -7.04 3.37 -5.60
C SER A 389 -7.14 1.86 -5.37
N LEU A 390 -7.13 1.41 -4.11
CA LEU A 390 -7.35 0.00 -3.76
C LEU A 390 -8.82 -0.40 -3.91
N LEU A 391 -9.76 0.45 -3.45
CA LEU A 391 -11.20 0.21 -3.58
C LEU A 391 -11.62 0.10 -5.04
N THR A 392 -11.22 1.04 -5.91
CA THR A 392 -11.50 0.99 -7.35
C THR A 392 -10.93 -0.28 -7.99
N TYR A 393 -9.74 -0.71 -7.58
CA TYR A 393 -9.18 -1.97 -8.07
C TYR A 393 -10.01 -3.20 -7.65
N PHE A 394 -10.50 -3.21 -6.41
CA PHE A 394 -11.37 -4.28 -5.93
C PHE A 394 -12.75 -4.24 -6.59
N GLU A 395 -13.32 -3.06 -6.85
CA GLU A 395 -14.55 -2.92 -7.66
C GLU A 395 -14.38 -3.52 -9.04
N MET A 396 -13.29 -3.20 -9.74
CA MET A 396 -12.98 -3.81 -11.04
C MET A 396 -12.88 -5.33 -10.94
N SER A 397 -12.33 -5.84 -9.84
CA SER A 397 -12.18 -7.28 -9.60
C SER A 397 -13.52 -7.96 -9.36
N PHE A 398 -14.39 -7.37 -8.52
CA PHE A 398 -15.75 -7.89 -8.29
C PHE A 398 -16.64 -7.74 -9.51
N ASN A 399 -16.52 -6.66 -10.28
CA ASN A 399 -17.25 -6.48 -11.53
C ASN A 399 -16.88 -7.55 -12.57
N LYS A 400 -15.60 -7.98 -12.64
CA LYS A 400 -15.19 -9.12 -13.46
C LYS A 400 -15.84 -10.43 -13.02
N ILE A 401 -15.90 -10.69 -11.70
CA ILE A 401 -16.58 -11.88 -11.18
C ILE A 401 -18.07 -11.83 -11.50
N ARG A 402 -18.70 -10.67 -11.31
CA ARG A 402 -20.12 -10.45 -11.60
C ARG A 402 -20.44 -10.74 -13.07
N GLN A 403 -19.59 -10.31 -14.01
CA GLN A 403 -19.76 -10.58 -15.44
C GLN A 403 -19.82 -12.06 -15.80
N LEU A 404 -19.28 -12.96 -14.96
CA LEU A 404 -19.34 -14.41 -15.18
C LEU A 404 -20.71 -15.01 -14.86
N ARG A 405 -21.63 -14.23 -14.29
CA ARG A 405 -22.98 -14.68 -13.94
C ARG A 405 -24.02 -13.86 -14.69
N GLU A 406 -24.67 -14.50 -15.66
CA GLU A 406 -25.71 -13.87 -16.50
C GLU A 406 -26.89 -13.31 -15.68
N ASP A 407 -27.26 -13.95 -14.57
CA ASP A 407 -28.34 -13.48 -13.67
C ASP A 407 -28.13 -12.04 -13.15
N PHE A 408 -26.89 -11.55 -13.15
CA PHE A 408 -26.51 -10.23 -12.62
C PHE A 408 -26.14 -9.23 -13.73
N SER A 409 -26.54 -9.50 -14.97
CA SER A 409 -26.40 -8.55 -16.09
C SER A 409 -27.06 -7.20 -15.76
N GLY A 410 -26.44 -6.10 -16.18
CA GLY A 410 -26.95 -4.73 -15.92
C GLY A 410 -26.77 -4.21 -14.49
N ILE A 411 -26.08 -4.96 -13.61
CA ILE A 411 -25.69 -4.50 -12.26
C ILE A 411 -24.20 -4.15 -12.24
N VAL A 412 -23.82 -3.10 -11.52
CA VAL A 412 -22.43 -2.68 -11.30
C VAL A 412 -22.14 -2.68 -9.79
N CYS A 413 -20.96 -3.17 -9.41
CA CYS A 413 -20.45 -3.18 -8.05
C CYS A 413 -19.61 -1.91 -7.82
N GLU A 414 -19.87 -1.20 -6.73
CA GLU A 414 -19.19 0.05 -6.37
C GLU A 414 -19.04 0.16 -4.84
N PHE A 415 -17.94 0.72 -4.34
CA PHE A 415 -17.84 1.13 -2.94
C PHE A 415 -18.37 2.53 -2.76
N VAL A 416 -19.46 2.64 -2.01
CA VAL A 416 -20.14 3.90 -1.68
C VAL A 416 -19.69 4.40 -0.31
N GLY A 417 -19.81 5.71 -0.07
CA GLY A 417 -19.37 6.36 1.16
C GLY A 417 -17.86 6.61 1.19
N THR A 418 -17.27 6.65 0.01
CA THR A 418 -15.83 6.79 -0.19
C THR A 418 -15.43 8.26 -0.22
N ASP A 419 -16.35 9.18 -0.52
CA ASP A 419 -16.18 10.63 -0.33
C ASP A 419 -16.69 11.10 1.04
N PRO A 420 -15.80 11.26 2.03
CA PRO A 420 -15.95 12.29 3.03
C PRO A 420 -15.32 13.55 2.46
N GLU A 421 -15.94 14.21 1.47
CA GLU A 421 -15.90 15.65 1.62
C GLU A 421 -16.57 15.90 2.97
N ASP A 422 -15.84 16.52 3.91
CA ASP A 422 -16.47 16.89 5.17
C ASP A 422 -17.75 17.64 4.78
N GLU A 423 -18.88 17.37 5.43
CA GLU A 423 -20.08 18.20 5.22
C GLU A 423 -19.72 19.68 5.31
N LYS A 424 -18.68 20.02 6.10
CA LYS A 424 -18.05 21.34 6.14
C LYS A 424 -17.39 21.78 4.83
N ASP A 425 -16.57 20.96 4.18
CA ASP A 425 -15.93 21.34 2.92
C ASP A 425 -16.96 21.48 1.79
N GLN A 426 -17.98 20.62 1.77
CA GLN A 426 -19.13 20.77 0.87
C GLN A 426 -19.92 22.04 1.20
N LEU A 427 -20.22 22.29 2.47
CA LEU A 427 -20.93 23.49 2.88
C LEU A 427 -20.11 24.76 2.60
N ASP A 428 -18.79 24.72 2.72
CA ASP A 428 -17.91 25.83 2.43
C ASP A 428 -17.82 26.07 0.91
N LYS A 429 -17.71 25.02 0.09
CA LYS A 429 -17.85 25.13 -1.38
C LYS A 429 -19.21 25.70 -1.78
N ASN A 430 -20.28 25.14 -1.23
CA ASN A 430 -21.66 25.60 -1.49
C ASN A 430 -21.84 27.07 -1.06
N LYS A 431 -21.24 27.45 0.06
CA LYS A 431 -21.24 28.84 0.55
C LYS A 431 -20.47 29.76 -0.37
N ASP A 432 -19.29 29.35 -0.85
CA ASP A 432 -18.47 30.12 -1.78
C ASP A 432 -19.16 30.25 -3.16
N GLU A 433 -19.82 29.19 -3.63
CA GLU A 433 -20.60 29.20 -4.87
C GLU A 433 -21.79 30.16 -4.79
N VAL A 434 -22.58 30.07 -3.72
CA VAL A 434 -23.73 30.97 -3.46
C VAL A 434 -23.28 32.41 -3.13
N SER A 435 -22.05 32.58 -2.64
CA SER A 435 -21.45 33.90 -2.41
C SER A 435 -20.92 34.54 -3.68
N ASN A 436 -20.66 33.79 -4.74
CA ASN A 436 -20.03 34.31 -5.96
C ASN A 436 -20.99 34.39 -7.14
N TRP A 437 -21.73 33.33 -7.45
CA TRP A 437 -22.47 33.27 -8.72
C TRP A 437 -23.71 32.38 -8.76
N ARG A 438 -23.85 31.36 -7.90
CA ARG A 438 -25.03 30.47 -7.88
C ARG A 438 -26.16 31.02 -7.01
N LEU A 439 -27.41 30.72 -7.37
CA LEU A 439 -28.58 31.01 -6.55
C LEU A 439 -28.82 29.91 -5.51
N ILE A 440 -29.47 30.25 -4.40
CA ILE A 440 -29.78 29.26 -3.35
C ILE A 440 -30.74 28.18 -3.87
N ASP A 441 -31.74 28.56 -4.69
CA ASP A 441 -32.68 27.59 -5.25
C ASP A 441 -32.04 26.66 -6.28
N GLU A 442 -31.04 27.12 -7.04
CA GLU A 442 -30.26 26.26 -7.95
C GLU A 442 -29.51 25.16 -7.18
N LEU A 443 -28.90 25.53 -6.05
CA LEU A 443 -28.19 24.60 -5.18
C LEU A 443 -29.14 23.60 -4.48
N ARG A 444 -30.38 24.02 -4.17
CA ARG A 444 -31.39 23.12 -3.59
C ARG A 444 -31.90 22.12 -4.62
N ILE A 445 -32.13 22.56 -5.85
CA ILE A 445 -32.52 21.69 -6.96
C ILE A 445 -31.42 20.67 -7.26
N GLU A 446 -30.15 21.09 -7.31
CA GLU A 446 -29.00 20.19 -7.51
C GLU A 446 -28.85 19.14 -6.39
N GLN A 447 -29.36 19.43 -5.19
CA GLN A 447 -29.38 18.51 -4.05
C GLN A 447 -30.69 17.72 -3.90
N ASP A 448 -31.57 17.73 -4.91
CA ASP A 448 -32.91 17.13 -4.88
C ASP A 448 -33.77 17.59 -3.68
N LYS A 449 -33.57 18.84 -3.25
CA LYS A 449 -34.34 19.47 -2.16
C LYS A 449 -35.41 20.41 -2.73
N PRO A 450 -36.58 20.52 -2.09
CA PRO A 450 -37.59 21.49 -2.48
C PRO A 450 -37.04 22.92 -2.40
N THR A 451 -37.48 23.76 -3.34
CA THR A 451 -37.13 25.18 -3.40
C THR A 451 -37.58 25.90 -2.13
N ILE A 452 -36.99 27.07 -1.86
CA ILE A 452 -37.36 27.83 -0.66
C ILE A 452 -38.86 28.17 -0.66
N ALA A 453 -39.43 28.51 -1.82
CA ALA A 453 -40.85 28.79 -1.98
C ALA A 453 -41.73 27.61 -1.53
N GLN A 454 -41.40 26.39 -1.98
CA GLN A 454 -42.13 25.17 -1.63
C GLN A 454 -42.00 24.85 -0.13
N THR A 455 -40.79 24.99 0.43
CA THR A 455 -40.61 24.77 1.88
C THR A 455 -41.35 25.79 2.75
N LEU A 456 -41.47 27.04 2.31
CA LEU A 456 -42.22 28.06 3.02
C LEU A 456 -43.74 27.83 2.93
N ALA A 457 -44.22 27.37 1.77
CA ALA A 457 -45.62 26.99 1.58
C ALA A 457 -46.01 25.82 2.51
N ASP A 458 -45.17 24.79 2.60
CA ASP A 458 -45.42 23.62 3.45
C ASP A 458 -45.35 23.94 4.95
N LEU A 459 -44.39 24.77 5.39
CA LEU A 459 -44.18 25.06 6.81
C LEU A 459 -45.15 26.12 7.36
N TYR A 460 -45.48 27.14 6.56
CA TYR A 460 -46.22 28.31 7.01
C TYR A 460 -47.60 28.47 6.33
N GLY A 461 -47.96 27.58 5.40
CA GLY A 461 -49.26 27.60 4.72
C GLY A 461 -49.46 28.82 3.82
N VAL A 462 -48.36 29.41 3.34
CA VAL A 462 -48.37 30.62 2.51
C VAL A 462 -48.39 30.25 1.02
N SER A 463 -48.94 31.10 0.16
CA SER A 463 -49.05 30.80 -1.26
C SER A 463 -47.66 30.71 -1.91
N GLU A 464 -47.41 29.65 -2.69
CA GLU A 464 -46.13 29.44 -3.40
C GLU A 464 -45.81 30.61 -4.34
N GLU A 465 -46.85 31.25 -4.88
CA GLU A 465 -46.73 32.36 -5.83
C GLU A 465 -46.16 33.65 -5.22
N GLU A 466 -46.43 33.91 -3.94
CA GLU A 466 -45.89 35.08 -3.24
C GLU A 466 -44.38 34.97 -2.98
N TYR A 467 -43.84 33.75 -2.94
CA TYR A 467 -42.46 33.48 -2.54
C TYR A 467 -41.60 32.85 -3.66
N LYS A 468 -42.07 32.84 -4.91
CA LYS A 468 -41.33 32.32 -6.09
C LYS A 468 -39.91 32.87 -6.25
N MET A 469 -39.64 34.08 -5.75
CA MET A 469 -38.33 34.75 -5.83
C MET A 469 -37.48 34.64 -4.55
N ALA A 470 -37.95 33.89 -3.54
CA ALA A 470 -37.33 33.88 -2.21
C ALA A 470 -35.93 33.23 -2.20
N GLY A 471 -35.63 32.28 -3.09
CA GLY A 471 -34.30 31.68 -3.22
C GLY A 471 -33.47 32.18 -4.40
N ALA A 472 -33.95 33.18 -5.15
CA ALA A 472 -33.18 33.89 -6.18
C ALA A 472 -32.25 34.96 -5.56
N VAL A 473 -31.46 34.57 -4.56
CA VAL A 473 -30.57 35.46 -3.80
C VAL A 473 -29.14 34.94 -3.81
N ILE A 474 -28.19 35.81 -4.20
CA ILE A 474 -26.75 35.61 -4.00
C ILE A 474 -26.41 36.16 -2.61
N LEU A 475 -25.66 35.41 -1.80
CA LEU A 475 -25.38 35.76 -0.39
C LEU A 475 -24.30 36.84 -0.22
N ASN A 476 -23.75 37.38 -1.31
CA ASN A 476 -22.74 38.43 -1.25
C ASN A 476 -23.33 39.75 -0.75
N PRO A 477 -22.83 40.33 0.36
CA PRO A 477 -23.34 41.58 0.92
C PRO A 477 -23.26 42.76 -0.07
N ILE A 478 -22.24 42.80 -0.94
CA ILE A 478 -22.06 43.85 -1.94
C ILE A 478 -23.10 43.72 -3.05
N PHE A 479 -23.38 42.48 -3.48
CA PHE A 479 -24.42 42.22 -4.47
C PHE A 479 -25.81 42.57 -3.93
N GLN A 480 -26.11 42.22 -2.67
CA GLN A 480 -27.38 42.58 -2.03
C GLN A 480 -27.53 44.10 -1.86
N GLN A 481 -26.47 44.82 -1.52
CA GLN A 481 -26.47 46.27 -1.43
C GLN A 481 -26.70 46.91 -2.82
N ASN A 482 -26.06 46.41 -3.86
CA ASN A 482 -26.27 46.88 -5.24
C ASN A 482 -27.69 46.56 -5.75
N LEU A 483 -28.23 45.37 -5.43
CA LEU A 483 -29.60 44.99 -5.77
C LEU A 483 -30.63 45.88 -5.05
N GLN A 484 -30.38 46.23 -3.79
CA GLN A 484 -31.22 47.16 -3.04
C GLN A 484 -31.17 48.58 -3.62
N MET A 485 -29.99 49.05 -4.05
CA MET A 485 -29.87 50.33 -4.76
C MET A 485 -30.62 50.31 -6.10
N ILE A 486 -30.52 49.24 -6.89
CA ILE A 486 -31.25 49.10 -8.17
C ILE A 486 -32.77 49.11 -7.93
N LYS A 487 -33.27 48.38 -6.92
CA LYS A 487 -34.70 48.38 -6.56
C LYS A 487 -35.19 49.73 -6.06
N GLN A 488 -34.38 50.48 -5.31
CA GLN A 488 -34.70 51.85 -4.90
C GLN A 488 -34.70 52.83 -6.08
N THR A 489 -33.87 52.59 -7.11
CA THR A 489 -33.84 53.42 -8.32
C THR A 489 -35.05 53.15 -9.21
N GLY A 490 -35.53 51.91 -9.26
CA GLY A 490 -36.73 51.51 -10.00
C GLY A 490 -38.05 52.07 -9.45
N GLN A 491 -38.13 52.37 -8.14
CA GLN A 491 -39.32 53.00 -7.54
C GLN A 491 -39.42 54.51 -7.76
N ASN A 492 -38.35 55.17 -8.24
CA ASN A 492 -38.33 56.62 -8.45
C ASN A 492 -38.50 57.05 -9.92
N ASN A 493 -38.67 56.10 -10.85
CA ASN A 493 -38.89 56.38 -12.28
C ASN A 493 -40.18 55.72 -12.80
N GLU A 494 -41.30 55.94 -12.11
CA GLU A 494 -42.63 55.83 -12.75
C GLU A 494 -43.03 57.20 -13.31
N ASP A 495 -42.52 57.53 -14.50
CA ASP A 495 -43.05 58.63 -15.31
C ASP A 495 -44.13 58.02 -16.24
N PRO A 496 -45.44 58.31 -16.06
CA PRO A 496 -46.52 57.54 -16.68
C PRO A 496 -46.85 57.97 -18.12
N ASN A 497 -45.84 58.33 -18.93
CA ASN A 497 -46.11 58.73 -20.32
C ASN A 497 -44.90 58.57 -21.25
N LEU A 498 -44.55 57.33 -21.60
CA LEU A 498 -43.76 57.03 -22.79
C LEU A 498 -44.31 55.74 -23.44
N GLU A 499 -45.31 55.92 -24.29
CA GLU A 499 -45.66 54.98 -25.35
C GLU A 499 -44.44 54.89 -26.29
N TYR A 500 -43.72 53.76 -26.28
CA TYR A 500 -42.79 53.42 -27.34
C TYR A 500 -43.26 52.16 -28.05
N SER A 501 -43.90 52.43 -29.20
CA SER A 501 -44.10 51.60 -30.39
C SER A 501 -43.17 50.38 -30.50
N ASP A 502 -43.78 49.21 -30.69
CA ASP A 502 -43.14 48.04 -31.30
C ASP A 502 -42.45 48.45 -32.60
N LYS A 503 -41.14 48.31 -32.64
CA LYS A 503 -40.37 48.21 -33.88
C LYS A 503 -39.48 46.99 -33.76
N GLU A 504 -39.79 46.04 -34.63
CA GLU A 504 -38.96 44.90 -35.02
C GLU A 504 -37.49 45.32 -35.13
N LEU A 505 -36.62 44.63 -34.39
CA LEU A 505 -35.18 44.66 -34.61
C LEU A 505 -34.77 43.28 -35.12
N GLU A 506 -34.44 43.29 -36.42
CA GLU A 506 -33.88 42.21 -37.20
C GLU A 506 -32.57 41.68 -36.58
N GLU A 507 -32.36 40.37 -36.75
CA GLU A 507 -31.14 39.67 -36.40
C GLU A 507 -29.93 40.22 -37.17
N GLU A 508 -28.98 40.86 -36.49
CA GLU A 508 -27.59 40.93 -36.94
C GLU A 508 -26.77 39.88 -36.17
N LYS A 509 -26.53 38.74 -36.83
CA LYS A 509 -25.53 37.75 -36.42
C LYS A 509 -24.15 38.29 -36.78
N ASP A 510 -23.34 38.61 -35.78
CA ASP A 510 -21.92 38.86 -35.95
C ASP A 510 -21.18 37.50 -35.96
N PRO A 511 -20.54 37.08 -37.07
CA PRO A 511 -20.07 35.72 -37.25
C PRO A 511 -18.58 35.58 -36.93
N ASP A 512 -18.10 36.09 -35.80
CA ASP A 512 -16.71 35.86 -35.36
C ASP A 512 -16.57 36.07 -33.85
N LEU A 513 -16.87 35.03 -33.07
CA LEU A 513 -16.35 34.84 -31.71
C LEU A 513 -16.38 33.33 -31.41
N VAL A 514 -15.36 32.64 -31.93
CA VAL A 514 -14.95 31.32 -31.47
C VAL A 514 -14.00 31.53 -30.29
N PHE A 515 -14.38 31.04 -29.11
CA PHE A 515 -13.44 30.47 -28.12
C PHE A 515 -14.11 29.31 -27.39
#